data_AF-A0A2D4NF25-F1
#
_entry.id   AF-A0A2D4NF25-F1
#
_cell.length_a   1.000
_cell.length_b   1.000
_cell.length_c   1.000
_cell.angle_alpha   90.00
_cell.angle_beta   90.00
_cell.angle_gamma   90.00
#
_symmetry.space_group_name_H-M   'P 1'
#
loop_
_entity.id
_entity.type
_entity.pdbx_description
1 polymer ?
#
loop_
_entity_poly.entity_id
_entity_poly.type
_entity_poly.pdbx_seq_one_letter_code
_entity_poly.pdbx_strand_id
1 'polypeptide(L)'
;MLHVKRQLYQRLSTKWMALRGHTAVDCVRIYLAVVRKWPLFGAKLFSAKLLTASTPESRLIWLAISENGINILEYDCMRLILTYLYKNLVTFGGYQEDFMLVVNNMSTEEKHTEKLLFTFAKPK
;
A
#
# COMPACT_ATOMS: atom_id res chain seq x y z
N MET A 1 -31.57 14.67 -1.15
CA MET A 1 -30.95 13.48 -1.79
C MET A 1 -31.00 13.51 -3.34
N LEU A 2 -32.15 13.82 -3.98
CA LEU A 2 -32.27 13.92 -5.45
C LEU A 2 -31.38 15.00 -6.09
N HIS A 3 -31.23 16.15 -5.43
CA HIS A 3 -30.43 17.28 -5.95
C HIS A 3 -28.94 16.95 -6.05
N VAL A 4 -28.40 16.19 -5.09
CA VAL A 4 -26.99 15.76 -5.05
C VAL A 4 -26.70 14.76 -6.18
N LYS A 5 -27.60 13.82 -6.43
CA LYS A 5 -27.49 12.88 -7.56
C LYS A 5 -27.43 13.63 -8.89
N ARG A 6 -28.32 14.62 -9.09
CA ARG A 6 -28.34 15.43 -10.31
C ARG A 6 -27.04 16.20 -10.54
N GLN A 7 -26.51 16.85 -9.51
CA GLN A 7 -25.23 17.57 -9.59
C GLN A 7 -24.07 16.64 -9.91
N LEU A 8 -24.05 15.43 -9.33
CA LEU A 8 -23.05 14.42 -9.66
C LEU A 8 -23.12 14.02 -11.14
N TYR A 9 -24.30 13.72 -11.65
CA TYR A 9 -24.51 13.38 -13.06
C TYR A 9 -24.05 14.50 -14.00
N GLN A 10 -24.38 15.75 -13.71
CA GLN A 10 -23.92 16.89 -14.50
C GLN A 10 -22.40 16.98 -14.51
N ARG A 11 -21.74 16.87 -13.35
CA ARG A 11 -20.27 16.91 -13.26
C ARG A 11 -19.61 15.76 -14.02
N LEU A 12 -20.15 14.54 -13.93
CA LEU A 12 -19.69 13.40 -14.71
C LEU A 12 -19.88 13.63 -16.21
N SER A 13 -21.05 14.12 -16.63
CA SER A 13 -21.33 14.42 -18.03
C SER A 13 -20.37 15.47 -18.59
N THR A 14 -20.10 16.55 -17.85
CA THR A 14 -19.12 17.57 -18.26
C THR A 14 -17.73 16.98 -18.40
N LYS A 15 -17.27 16.17 -17.42
CA LYS A 15 -15.96 15.51 -17.50
C LYS A 15 -15.87 14.51 -18.66
N TRP A 16 -16.94 13.77 -18.93
CA TRP A 16 -17.01 12.83 -20.05
C TRP A 16 -16.95 13.55 -21.40
N MET A 17 -17.71 14.64 -21.54
CA MET A 17 -17.69 15.46 -22.76
C MET A 17 -16.31 16.06 -23.02
N ALA A 18 -15.59 16.47 -21.97
CA ALA A 18 -14.22 16.96 -22.08
C ALA A 18 -13.22 15.90 -22.59
N LEU A 19 -13.58 14.61 -22.56
CA LEU A 19 -12.74 13.53 -23.08
C LEU A 19 -12.99 13.24 -24.58
N ARG A 20 -13.98 13.85 -25.22
CA ARG A 20 -14.25 13.63 -26.66
C ARG A 20 -13.07 14.10 -27.51
N GLY A 21 -12.70 13.31 -28.52
CA GLY A 21 -11.64 13.64 -29.48
C GLY A 21 -10.24 13.17 -29.06
N HIS A 22 -10.07 12.64 -27.84
CA HIS A 22 -8.82 12.03 -27.41
C HIS A 22 -8.59 10.67 -28.09
N THR A 23 -7.34 10.39 -28.42
CA THR A 23 -6.93 9.07 -28.94
C THR A 23 -6.90 8.03 -27.81
N ALA A 24 -6.79 6.74 -28.17
CA ALA A 24 -6.61 5.68 -27.17
C ALA A 24 -5.37 5.91 -26.29
N VAL A 25 -4.26 6.40 -26.88
CA VAL A 25 -3.01 6.72 -26.15
C VAL A 25 -3.23 7.86 -25.17
N ASP A 26 -3.96 8.90 -25.56
CA ASP A 26 -4.31 10.01 -24.67
C ASP A 26 -5.17 9.53 -23.51
N CYS A 27 -6.18 8.69 -23.77
CA CYS A 27 -7.04 8.11 -22.74
C CYS A 27 -6.24 7.27 -21.75
N VAL A 28 -5.29 6.45 -22.21
CA VAL A 28 -4.38 5.69 -21.33
C VAL A 28 -3.54 6.62 -20.47
N ARG A 29 -2.95 7.67 -21.04
CA ARG A 29 -2.15 8.66 -20.31
C ARG A 29 -2.97 9.40 -19.26
N ILE A 30 -4.18 9.84 -19.60
CA ILE A 30 -5.11 10.51 -18.68
C ILE A 30 -5.50 9.56 -17.55
N TYR A 31 -5.88 8.32 -17.87
CA TYR A 31 -6.22 7.30 -16.89
C TYR A 31 -5.06 7.10 -15.91
N LEU A 32 -3.86 6.80 -16.42
CA LEU A 32 -2.65 6.59 -15.62
C LEU A 32 -2.29 7.82 -14.77
N ALA A 33 -2.45 9.04 -15.29
CA ALA A 33 -2.19 10.27 -14.54
C ALA A 33 -3.14 10.46 -13.36
N VAL A 34 -4.38 9.96 -13.45
CA VAL A 34 -5.34 9.97 -12.34
C VAL A 34 -5.03 8.87 -11.34
N VAL A 35 -4.88 7.62 -11.80
CA VAL A 35 -4.71 6.48 -10.89
C VAL A 35 -3.37 6.51 -10.15
N ARG A 36 -2.31 7.08 -10.72
CA ARG A 36 -1.02 7.28 -10.03
C ARG A 36 -1.11 8.20 -8.80
N LYS A 37 -2.14 9.05 -8.71
CA LYS A 37 -2.37 9.92 -7.55
C LYS A 37 -3.06 9.18 -6.41
N TRP A 38 -3.59 7.99 -6.66
CA TRP A 38 -4.29 7.22 -5.63
C TRP A 38 -3.26 6.61 -4.68
N PRO A 39 -3.50 6.64 -3.36
CA PRO A 39 -2.66 5.95 -2.40
C PRO A 39 -2.47 4.49 -2.80
N LEU A 40 -1.23 3.99 -2.71
CA LEU A 40 -0.88 2.60 -2.98
C LEU A 40 -1.11 2.15 -4.44
N PHE A 41 -1.19 3.08 -5.40
CA PHE A 41 -1.24 2.72 -6.81
C PHE A 41 -0.08 1.78 -7.19
N GLY A 42 -0.43 0.65 -7.82
CA GLY A 42 0.54 -0.38 -8.22
C GLY A 42 1.06 -1.25 -7.07
N ALA A 43 0.60 -1.05 -5.83
CA ALA A 43 1.01 -1.88 -4.72
C ALA A 43 0.26 -3.23 -4.71
N LYS A 44 0.96 -4.31 -4.39
CA LYS A 44 0.37 -5.61 -4.08
C LYS A 44 0.11 -5.69 -2.58
N LEU A 45 -1.13 -6.02 -2.21
CA LEU A 45 -1.60 -6.08 -0.82
C LEU A 45 -1.64 -7.52 -0.32
N PHE A 46 -1.14 -7.73 0.89
CA PHE A 46 -1.20 -9.01 1.60
C PHE A 46 -1.71 -8.78 3.02
N SER A 47 -2.74 -9.51 3.44
CA SER A 47 -3.17 -9.50 4.83
C SER A 47 -2.27 -10.43 5.65
N ALA A 48 -1.69 -9.93 6.74
CA ALA A 48 -0.81 -10.72 7.59
C ALA A 48 -0.98 -10.37 9.07
N LYS A 49 -0.67 -11.33 9.94
CA LYS A 49 -0.39 -11.04 11.34
C LYS A 49 1.07 -10.62 11.46
N LEU A 50 1.32 -9.42 11.94
CA LEU A 50 2.64 -8.89 12.21
C LEU A 50 3.04 -9.19 13.66
N LEU A 51 4.22 -9.76 13.83
CA LEU A 51 4.92 -9.88 15.10
C LEU A 51 6.22 -9.08 15.02
N THR A 52 6.49 -8.29 16.05
CA THR A 52 7.75 -7.55 16.19
C THR A 52 8.51 -8.07 17.41
N ALA A 53 9.83 -7.87 17.42
CA ALA A 53 10.64 -8.27 18.58
C ALA A 53 10.27 -7.50 19.87
N SER A 54 9.70 -6.29 19.74
CA SER A 54 9.34 -5.41 20.85
C SER A 54 7.96 -5.67 21.44
N THR A 55 7.02 -6.18 20.66
CA THR A 55 5.65 -6.48 21.11
C THR A 55 5.24 -7.87 20.63
N PRO A 56 5.16 -8.87 21.54
CA PRO A 56 4.82 -10.25 21.18
C PRO A 56 3.34 -10.45 20.81
N GLU A 57 2.49 -9.44 20.98
CA GLU A 57 1.11 -9.48 20.51
C GLU A 57 1.03 -9.34 18.99
N SER A 58 0.47 -10.36 18.33
CA SER A 58 0.31 -10.34 16.88
C SER A 58 -0.79 -9.36 16.46
N ARG A 59 -0.46 -8.38 15.61
CA ARG A 59 -1.44 -7.41 15.08
C ARG A 59 -1.80 -7.75 13.63
N LEU A 60 -3.09 -7.82 13.30
CA LEU A 60 -3.53 -7.98 11.91
C LEU A 60 -3.32 -6.67 11.15
N ILE A 61 -2.64 -6.75 10.00
CA ILE A 61 -2.26 -5.59 9.18
C ILE A 61 -2.43 -5.90 7.68
N TRP A 62 -2.33 -4.85 6.86
CA TRP A 62 -2.05 -4.98 5.44
C TRP A 62 -0.59 -4.64 5.16
N LEU A 63 0.10 -5.55 4.47
CA LEU A 63 1.41 -5.34 3.90
C LEU A 63 1.25 -4.93 2.43
N ALA A 64 1.58 -3.69 2.10
CA ALA A 64 1.51 -3.15 0.75
C ALA A 64 2.91 -3.02 0.16
N ILE A 65 3.22 -3.83 -0.83
CA ILE A 65 4.52 -3.85 -1.51
C ILE A 65 4.39 -3.13 -2.85
N SER A 66 5.17 -2.07 -3.06
CA SER A 66 5.17 -1.28 -4.30
C SER A 66 6.59 -1.07 -4.82
N GLU A 67 6.72 -0.41 -5.98
CA GLU A 67 8.04 -0.06 -6.56
C GLU A 67 8.90 0.82 -5.64
N ASN A 68 8.26 1.60 -4.75
CA ASN A 68 8.96 2.57 -3.91
C ASN A 68 9.30 2.05 -2.51
N GLY A 69 8.74 0.90 -2.11
CA GLY A 69 8.99 0.30 -0.81
C GLY A 69 7.85 -0.53 -0.28
N ILE A 70 7.89 -0.77 1.03
CA ILE A 70 6.96 -1.62 1.76
C ILE A 70 6.21 -0.76 2.77
N ASN A 71 4.87 -0.81 2.77
CA ASN A 71 4.04 -0.07 3.69
C ASN A 71 3.25 -1.03 4.58
N ILE A 72 3.18 -0.71 5.87
CA ILE A 72 2.32 -1.40 6.84
C ILE A 72 1.11 -0.50 7.08
N LEU A 73 -0.08 -1.06 6.93
CA LEU A 73 -1.35 -0.35 7.10
C LEU A 73 -2.22 -1.04 8.15
N GLU A 74 -3.10 -0.26 8.78
CA GLU A 74 -4.15 -0.78 9.64
C GLU A 74 -5.11 -1.67 8.85
N TYR A 75 -5.51 -2.79 9.45
CA TYR A 75 -6.37 -3.77 8.77
C TYR A 75 -7.76 -3.21 8.44
N ASP A 76 -8.39 -2.51 9.39
CA ASP A 76 -9.80 -2.09 9.28
C ASP A 76 -10.01 -0.91 8.33
N CYS A 77 -9.10 0.07 8.35
CA CYS A 77 -9.26 1.34 7.63
C CYS A 77 -8.19 1.60 6.56
N MET A 78 -7.23 0.68 6.37
CA MET A 78 -6.10 0.83 5.45
C MET A 78 -5.27 2.12 5.66
N ARG A 79 -5.29 2.67 6.88
CA ARG A 79 -4.49 3.84 7.22
C ARG A 79 -3.02 3.45 7.32
N LEU A 80 -2.15 4.27 6.73
CA LEU A 80 -0.70 4.08 6.81
C LEU A 80 -0.22 4.14 8.27
N ILE A 81 0.45 3.07 8.70
CA ILE A 81 1.15 3.01 9.99
C ILE A 81 2.62 3.39 9.78
N LEU A 82 3.27 2.74 8.81
CA LEU A 82 4.71 2.88 8.61
C LEU A 82 5.14 2.53 7.18
N THR A 83 6.24 3.13 6.72
CA THR A 83 6.86 2.89 5.41
C THR A 83 8.33 2.50 5.58
N TYR A 84 8.71 1.36 5.02
CA TYR A 84 10.09 0.94 4.85
C TYR A 84 10.53 1.15 3.40
N LEU A 85 11.47 2.07 3.19
CA LEU A 85 12.12 2.25 1.90
C LEU A 85 13.09 1.10 1.64
N TYR A 86 13.23 0.67 0.38
CA TYR A 86 14.13 -0.44 0.02
C TYR A 86 15.59 -0.20 0.43
N LYS A 87 16.06 1.07 0.43
CA LYS A 87 17.40 1.42 0.91
C LYS A 87 17.65 1.09 2.39
N ASN A 88 16.59 0.92 3.19
CA ASN A 88 16.65 0.55 4.60
C ASN A 88 16.46 -0.95 4.81
N LEU A 89 16.16 -1.72 3.75
CA LEU A 89 15.97 -3.16 3.84
C LEU A 89 17.35 -3.84 3.91
N VAL A 90 17.56 -4.64 4.95
CA VAL A 90 18.80 -5.41 5.15
C VAL A 90 18.69 -6.76 4.47
N THR A 91 17.63 -7.50 4.78
CA THR A 91 17.35 -8.80 4.17
C THR A 91 15.87 -9.16 4.33
N PHE A 92 15.42 -10.14 3.55
CA PHE A 92 14.08 -10.71 3.65
C PHE A 92 14.15 -12.20 3.30
N GLY A 93 13.21 -12.98 3.80
CA GLY A 93 13.16 -14.42 3.51
C GLY A 93 12.09 -15.15 4.30
N GLY A 94 12.04 -16.48 4.18
CA GLY A 94 11.22 -17.31 5.05
C GLY A 94 11.89 -17.53 6.41
N TYR A 95 11.09 -17.55 7.47
CA TYR A 95 11.49 -18.00 8.80
C TYR A 95 10.41 -18.94 9.33
N GLN A 96 10.68 -20.25 9.32
CA GLN A 96 9.67 -21.28 9.55
C GLN A 96 8.50 -21.12 8.56
N GLU A 97 7.28 -20.84 9.04
CA GLU A 97 6.09 -20.60 8.21
C GLU A 97 5.79 -19.10 7.99
N ASP A 98 6.65 -18.22 8.53
CA ASP A 98 6.48 -16.77 8.45
C ASP A 98 7.38 -16.16 7.37
N PHE A 99 6.97 -15.01 6.86
CA PHE A 99 7.83 -14.13 6.09
C PHE A 99 8.56 -13.16 7.01
N MET A 100 9.88 -13.15 6.93
CA MET A 100 10.75 -12.31 7.74
C MET A 100 11.24 -11.12 6.92
N LEU A 101 11.18 -9.94 7.53
CA LEU A 101 11.76 -8.70 7.03
C LEU A 101 12.73 -8.15 8.07
N VAL A 102 13.96 -7.83 7.65
CA VAL A 102 14.95 -7.18 8.52
C VAL A 102 15.29 -5.82 7.94
N VAL A 103 15.10 -4.77 8.73
CA VAL A 103 15.22 -3.37 8.31
C VAL A 103 16.14 -2.60 9.25
N ASN A 104 16.83 -1.59 8.75
CA ASN A 104 17.62 -0.68 9.58
C ASN A 104 16.70 0.26 10.34
N ASN A 105 16.84 0.30 11.67
CA ASN A 105 16.20 1.31 12.49
C ASN A 105 16.98 2.63 12.36
N MET A 106 16.30 3.70 11.94
CA MET A 106 16.89 5.03 11.76
C MET A 106 16.77 5.90 13.02
N SER A 107 16.20 5.40 14.12
CA SER A 107 15.91 6.20 15.32
C SER A 107 17.08 6.33 16.30
N THR A 108 18.19 5.63 16.09
CA THR A 108 19.36 5.62 16.98
C THR A 108 20.65 5.81 16.20
N GLU A 109 21.63 6.53 16.74
CA GLU A 109 22.95 6.70 16.12
C GLU A 109 23.69 5.36 15.93
N GLU A 110 23.30 4.33 16.70
CA GLU A 110 23.69 2.94 16.47
C GLU A 110 22.76 2.27 15.45
N LYS A 111 23.36 1.63 14.45
CA LYS A 111 22.67 0.81 13.43
C LYS A 111 22.04 -0.44 14.06
N HIS A 112 20.93 -0.27 14.76
CA HIS A 112 20.14 -1.39 15.25
C HIS A 112 19.22 -1.88 14.12
N THR A 113 19.21 -3.17 13.84
CA THR A 113 18.26 -3.76 12.89
C THR A 113 16.98 -4.17 13.60
N GLU A 114 15.83 -3.93 13.00
CA GLU A 114 14.53 -4.43 13.45
C GLU A 114 14.15 -5.66 12.62
N LYS A 115 13.73 -6.73 13.30
CA LYS A 115 13.17 -7.94 12.68
C LYS A 115 11.66 -7.93 12.82
N LEU A 116 10.97 -8.07 11.69
CA LEU A 116 9.52 -8.20 11.57
C LEU A 116 9.19 -9.59 11.03
N LEU A 117 8.18 -10.23 11.62
CA LEU A 117 7.66 -11.52 11.16
C LEU A 117 6.20 -11.35 10.73
N PHE A 118 5.88 -11.84 9.55
CA PHE A 118 4.55 -11.76 8.95
C PHE A 118 4.02 -13.17 8.70
N THR A 119 2.97 -13.52 9.42
CA THR A 119 2.23 -14.77 9.18
C THR A 119 1.08 -14.49 8.21
N PHE A 120 1.14 -15.09 7.02
CA PHE A 120 0.07 -14.99 6.03
C PHE A 120 -0.99 -16.07 6.21
N ALA A 121 -2.20 -15.83 5.72
CA ALA A 121 -3.21 -16.88 5.64
C ALA A 121 -2.74 -17.97 4.66
N LYS A 122 -2.88 -19.25 5.06
CA LYS A 122 -2.56 -20.37 4.17
C LYS A 122 -3.50 -20.34 2.96
N PRO A 123 -2.98 -20.55 1.73
CA PRO A 123 -3.84 -20.68 0.56
C PRO A 123 -4.81 -21.86 0.76
N LYS A 124 -6.07 -21.67 0.36
CA LYS A 124 -7.09 -22.72 0.33
C LYS A 124 -6.84 -23.68 -0.82
#